data_AF-A0A956K0N6-F1
#
_entry.id   AF-A0A956K0N6-F1
#
_cell.length_a   1.000
_cell.length_b   1.000
_cell.length_c   1.000
_cell.angle_alpha   90.00
_cell.angle_beta   90.00
_cell.angle_gamma   90.00
#
_symmetry.space_group_name_H-M   'P 1'
#
loop_
_entity.id
_entity.type
_entity.pdbx_description
1 polymer ?
#
loop_
_entity_poly.entity_id
_entity_poly.type
_entity_poly.pdbx_seq_one_letter_code
_entity_poly.pdbx_strand_id
1 'polypeptide(L)' 'MLAGATIAVVVASAGAAPIIGGVPDDGDPAVVQVEIDGGTCTGALIAPEVVLTAGHCLAGAAGAPPLGTVRVGPGD' A
#
# COMPACT_ATOMS: atom_id res chain seq x y z
N MET A 1 -53.91 0.07 -6.86
CA MET A 1 -53.34 0.34 -5.51
C MET A 1 -51.85 0.07 -5.60
N LEU A 2 -51.03 0.99 -5.09
CA LEU A 2 -49.68 1.33 -5.57
C LEU A 2 -48.62 0.26 -5.29
N ALA A 3 -47.79 -0.06 -6.29
CA ALA A 3 -46.57 -0.84 -6.13
C ALA A 3 -45.42 0.08 -5.70
N GLY A 4 -44.96 -0.04 -4.46
CA GLY A 4 -43.84 0.75 -3.92
C GLY A 4 -42.50 0.15 -4.30
N ALA A 5 -41.66 0.94 -4.99
CA ALA A 5 -40.26 0.60 -5.24
C ALA A 5 -39.39 1.15 -4.10
N THR A 6 -38.76 0.27 -3.33
CA THR A 6 -37.79 0.65 -2.30
C THR A 6 -36.43 0.87 -2.96
N ILE A 7 -35.90 2.09 -2.88
CA ILE A 7 -34.54 2.42 -3.30
C ILE A 7 -33.58 1.93 -2.20
N ALA A 8 -32.70 0.99 -2.52
CA ALA A 8 -31.62 0.58 -1.63
C ALA A 8 -30.48 1.62 -1.73
N VAL A 9 -30.24 2.35 -0.64
CA VAL A 9 -29.10 3.27 -0.53
C VAL A 9 -27.88 2.46 -0.06
N VAL A 10 -26.86 2.36 -0.91
CA VAL A 10 -25.58 1.74 -0.54
C VAL A 10 -24.73 2.78 0.17
N VAL A 11 -24.49 2.59 1.46
CA VAL A 11 -23.56 3.43 2.23
C VAL A 11 -22.16 2.84 2.05
N ALA A 12 -21.31 3.50 1.26
CA ALA A 12 -19.89 3.15 1.20
C ALA A 12 -19.23 3.51 2.54
N SER A 13 -18.62 2.53 3.21
CA SER A 13 -17.80 2.80 4.39
C SER A 13 -16.55 3.56 3.95
N ALA A 14 -16.44 4.83 4.34
CA ALA A 14 -15.16 5.53 4.27
C ALA A 14 -14.21 4.81 5.25
N GLY A 15 -13.19 4.14 4.71
CA GLY A 15 -12.13 3.54 5.52
C GLY A 15 -11.49 4.61 6.41
N ALA A 16 -10.93 4.19 7.55
CA ALA A 16 -10.18 5.10 8.42
C ALA A 16 -9.10 5.82 7.59
N ALA A 17 -9.02 7.15 7.68
CA ALA A 17 -8.00 7.92 7.00
C ALA A 17 -6.62 7.47 7.52
N PRO A 18 -5.79 6.78 6.72
CA PRO A 18 -4.63 6.05 7.22
C PRO A 18 -3.49 6.98 7.65
N ILE A 19 -3.52 8.24 7.21
CA ILE A 19 -2.45 9.23 7.41
C ILE A 19 -3.00 10.48 8.12
N ILE A 20 -2.39 10.88 9.24
CA ILE A 20 -2.77 12.07 10.01
C ILE A 20 -2.58 13.33 9.17
N GLY A 21 -3.68 14.06 8.90
CA GLY A 21 -3.67 15.28 8.09
C GLY A 21 -3.50 15.04 6.59
N GLY A 22 -3.50 13.77 6.15
CA GLY A 22 -3.46 13.41 4.74
C GLY A 22 -4.85 13.41 4.11
N VAL A 23 -4.85 13.16 2.80
CA VAL A 23 -6.04 12.84 2.00
C VAL A 23 -5.78 11.53 1.27
N PRO A 24 -6.82 10.73 0.97
CA PRO A 24 -6.67 9.59 0.06
C PRO A 24 -6.09 10.06 -1.28
N ASP A 25 -5.14 9.30 -1.80
CA ASP A 25 -4.46 9.60 -3.07
C ASP A 25 -4.16 8.30 -3.84
N ASP A 26 -4.64 8.24 -5.07
CA ASP A 26 -4.46 7.14 -6.02
C ASP A 26 -3.61 7.60 -7.24
N GLY A 27 -3.07 8.83 -7.20
CA GLY A 27 -2.41 9.50 -8.33
C GLY A 27 -0.95 9.13 -8.56
N ASP A 28 -0.37 8.32 -7.68
CA ASP A 28 1.06 7.98 -7.68
C ASP A 28 1.31 6.50 -8.02
N PRO A 29 1.16 6.08 -9.29
CA PRO A 29 1.22 4.67 -9.70
C PRO A 29 2.61 4.03 -9.54
N ALA A 30 3.66 4.83 -9.33
CA ALA A 30 5.00 4.34 -9.05
C ALA A 30 5.21 3.99 -7.57
N VAL A 31 4.35 4.47 -6.66
CA VAL A 31 4.44 4.19 -5.23
C VAL A 31 3.97 2.76 -4.96
N VAL A 32 4.78 2.00 -4.25
CA VAL A 32 4.51 0.59 -3.92
C VAL A 32 4.71 0.33 -2.43
N GLN A 33 3.91 -0.59 -1.88
CA GLN A 33 4.17 -1.22 -0.60
C GLN A 33 5.33 -2.21 -0.75
N VAL A 34 6.26 -2.17 0.19
CA VAL A 34 7.38 -3.11 0.30
C VAL A 34 7.28 -3.80 1.64
N GLU A 35 7.00 -5.10 1.64
CA GLU A 35 6.99 -5.93 2.85
C GLU A 35 8.31 -6.70 2.95
N ILE A 36 8.99 -6.59 4.09
CA ILE A 36 10.26 -7.27 4.37
C ILE A 36 10.15 -7.91 5.76
N ASP A 37 10.21 -9.24 5.82
CA ASP A 37 10.19 -10.00 7.08
C ASP A 37 9.00 -9.63 8.01
N GLY A 38 7.86 -9.32 7.41
CA GLY A 38 6.63 -8.88 8.11
C GLY A 38 6.62 -7.42 8.54
N GLY A 39 7.68 -6.64 8.26
CA GLY A 39 7.69 -5.18 8.36
C GLY A 39 7.21 -4.52 7.07
N THR A 40 6.57 -3.34 7.20
CA THR A 40 6.02 -2.59 6.07
C THR A 40 6.80 -1.31 5.83
N CYS A 41 7.22 -1.11 4.59
CA CYS A 41 7.89 0.07 4.07
C CYS A 41 7.23 0.51 2.75
N THR A 42 7.72 1.63 2.20
CA THR A 42 7.34 2.13 0.87
C THR A 42 8.54 2.07 -0.07
N GLY A 43 8.26 1.98 -1.37
CA GLY A 43 9.25 2.15 -2.43
C GLY A 43 8.68 2.86 -3.65
N ALA A 44 9.53 3.10 -4.64
CA ALA A 44 9.16 3.68 -5.93
C ALA A 44 9.65 2.78 -7.08
N LEU A 45 8.78 2.43 -8.02
CA LEU A 45 9.13 1.73 -9.25
C LEU A 45 9.86 2.68 -10.20
N ILE A 46 11.18 2.54 -10.32
CA ILE A 46 12.04 3.42 -11.13
C ILE A 46 12.40 2.82 -12.50
N ALA A 47 12.17 1.52 -12.66
CA ALA A 47 12.24 0.78 -13.93
C ALA A 47 11.30 -0.43 -13.84
N PRO A 48 10.98 -1.13 -14.96
CA PRO A 48 9.98 -2.20 -14.96
C PRO A 48 10.13 -3.28 -13.88
N GLU A 49 11.36 -3.54 -13.42
CA GLU A 49 11.69 -4.55 -12.42
C GLU A 49 12.56 -4.00 -11.28
N VAL A 50 12.66 -2.67 -11.14
CA VAL A 50 13.56 -2.02 -10.16
C VAL A 50 12.77 -1.09 -9.25
N VAL A 51 12.80 -1.38 -7.94
CA VAL A 51 12.20 -0.56 -6.90
C VAL A 51 13.29 0.10 -6.06
N LEU A 52 13.21 1.42 -5.92
CA LEU A 52 13.99 2.20 -4.97
C LEU A 52 13.28 2.23 -3.61
N THR A 53 13.98 1.90 -2.53
CA THR A 53 13.47 2.01 -1.15
C THR A 53 14.56 2.53 -0.21
N ALA A 54 14.21 2.77 1.05
CA ALA A 54 15.17 3.22 2.05
C ALA A 54 16.12 2.09 2.44
N GLY A 55 17.42 2.38 2.54
CA GLY A 55 18.41 1.38 2.96
C GLY A 55 18.15 0.79 4.35
N HIS A 56 17.49 1.53 5.26
CA HIS A 56 17.15 1.02 6.59
C HIS A 56 15.98 0.03 6.58
N CYS A 57 15.11 0.04 5.55
CA CYS A 57 14.07 -0.97 5.39
C CYS A 57 14.68 -2.33 5.06
N LEU A 58 15.82 -2.31 4.38
CA LEU A 58 16.62 -3.49 4.12
C LEU A 58 17.46 -3.87 5.34
N ALA A 59 17.64 -2.98 6.33
CA ALA A 59 18.65 -3.14 7.35
C ALA A 59 18.14 -3.57 8.72
N GLY A 60 18.62 -4.69 9.28
CA GLY A 60 20.02 -5.05 9.62
C GLY A 60 21.10 -5.39 8.57
N ALA A 61 21.27 -4.61 7.50
CA ALA A 61 21.99 -4.89 6.26
C ALA A 61 23.31 -4.12 6.16
N ALA A 62 24.11 -4.22 7.21
CA ALA A 62 25.56 -4.26 7.07
C ALA A 62 25.99 -5.69 7.42
N GLY A 63 25.97 -6.60 6.43
CA GLY A 63 26.44 -7.99 6.59
C GLY A 63 25.39 -9.06 6.94
N ALA A 64 24.08 -8.83 6.76
CA ALA A 64 23.07 -9.85 6.98
C ALA A 64 22.97 -10.89 5.83
N PRO A 65 22.52 -12.14 6.11
CA PRO A 65 22.23 -13.17 5.10
C PRO A 65 21.20 -12.69 4.05
N PRO A 66 20.86 -13.46 2.98
CA PRO A 66 19.87 -13.03 2.00
C PRO A 66 18.62 -12.52 2.73
N LEU A 67 18.07 -11.39 2.21
CA LEU A 67 16.79 -10.83 2.65
C LEU A 67 15.82 -12.00 2.87
N GLY A 68 15.03 -11.98 3.95
CA GLY A 68 13.97 -12.96 4.08
C GLY A 68 12.87 -12.69 3.04
N THR A 69 11.60 -12.84 3.39
CA THR A 69 10.55 -12.69 2.36
C THR A 69 10.38 -11.22 1.99
N VAL A 70 10.64 -10.88 0.73
CA VAL A 70 10.34 -9.56 0.14
C VAL A 70 9.08 -9.67 -0.71
N ARG A 71 8.09 -8.82 -0.44
CA ARG A 71 6.90 -8.65 -1.28
C ARG A 71 6.80 -7.21 -1.73
N VAL A 72 6.43 -7.01 -2.99
CA VAL A 72 6.23 -5.70 -3.59
C VAL A 72 4.86 -5.70 -4.25
N GLY A 73 4.06 -4.67 -3.98
CA GLY A 73 2.72 -4.56 -4.55
C GLY A 73 2.10 -3.18 -4.32
N PRO A 74 0.89 -2.94 -4.82
CA PRO A 74 0.16 -1.69 -4.62
C PRO A 74 -0.24 -1.42 -3.15
N GLY A 75 -0.14 -2.43 -2.27
CA GLY A 75 -0.64 -2.36 -0.90
C GLY A 75 -2.09 -2.83 -0.81
N ASP A 76 -2.41 -3.57 0.26
CA ASP A 76 -3.72 -4.20 0.49
C ASP A 76 -4.46 -3.55 1.67
#